data_AF-A0A7V0P7R7-F1
#
_entry.id   AF-A0A7V0P7R7-F1
#
_cell.length_a   1.000
_cell.length_b   1.000
_cell.length_c   1.000
_cell.angle_alpha   90.00
_cell.angle_beta   90.00
_cell.angle_gamma   90.00
#
_symmetry.space_group_name_H-M   'P 1'
#
loop_
_entity.id
_entity.type
_entity.pdbx_description
1 polymer ?
#
loop_
_entity_poly.entity_id
_entity_poly.type
_entity_poly.pdbx_seq_one_letter_code
_entity_poly.pdbx_strand_id
1 'polypeptide(L)'
;MRALNALWQSVLVIAGGGFLGLLYKGFDRKLAARLQGRIGPPIRQPLLDVLKLLVKETIIPRTAIPWLFKAMPPVALVASVTVLLYLPVGPFRPVLSGYGDLVLVLYLLAIPSLA
;
A
#
# COMPACT_ATOMS: atom_id res chain seq x y z
N MET A 1 -23.03 14.68 9.74
CA MET A 1 -23.28 13.36 9.10
C MET A 1 -22.36 13.09 7.91
N ARG A 2 -22.10 14.04 7.00
CA ARG A 2 -21.18 13.84 5.85
C ARG A 2 -19.72 13.54 6.26
N ALA A 3 -19.18 14.27 7.25
CA ALA A 3 -17.79 14.08 7.71
C ALA A 3 -17.55 12.71 8.38
N LEU A 4 -18.50 12.25 9.20
CA LEU A 4 -18.41 10.93 9.84
C LEU A 4 -18.42 9.80 8.81
N ASN A 5 -19.27 9.92 7.78
CA ASN A 5 -19.32 8.95 6.69
C ASN A 5 -18.01 8.95 5.87
N ALA A 6 -17.42 10.13 5.63
CA ALA A 6 -16.13 10.25 4.93
C ALA A 6 -14.97 9.63 5.74
N LEU A 7 -14.96 9.82 7.06
CA LEU A 7 -13.98 9.19 7.94
C LEU A 7 -14.11 7.66 7.92
N TRP A 8 -15.34 7.16 8.00
CA TRP A 8 -15.58 5.72 7.95
C TRP A 8 -15.20 5.12 6.58
N GLN A 9 -15.52 5.81 5.49
CA GLN A 9 -15.09 5.43 4.15
C GLN A 9 -13.56 5.42 4.00
N SER A 10 -12.87 6.42 4.54
CA SER A 10 -11.40 6.48 4.53
C SER A 10 -10.80 5.25 5.18
N VAL A 11 -11.27 4.91 6.39
CA VAL A 11 -10.78 3.76 7.15
C VAL A 11 -11.04 2.46 6.37
N LEU A 12 -12.24 2.31 5.82
CA LEU A 12 -12.61 1.13 5.03
C LEU A 12 -11.77 0.98 3.76
N VAL A 13 -11.52 2.06 3.02
CA VAL A 13 -10.74 2.03 1.78
C VAL A 13 -9.27 1.73 2.07
N ILE A 14 -8.69 2.35 3.10
CA ILE A 14 -7.28 2.14 3.45
C ILE A 14 -7.07 0.72 4.01
N ALA A 15 -7.84 0.32 5.02
CA ALA A 15 -7.69 -0.99 5.65
C ALA A 15 -8.11 -2.12 4.69
N GLY A 16 -9.23 -1.94 3.99
CA GLY A 16 -9.72 -2.88 3.00
C GLY A 16 -8.78 -3.01 1.81
N GLY A 17 -8.32 -1.89 1.25
CA GLY A 17 -7.36 -1.87 0.14
C GLY A 17 -6.03 -2.52 0.51
N GLY A 18 -5.47 -2.19 1.68
CA GLY A 18 -4.24 -2.82 2.19
C GLY A 18 -4.40 -4.33 2.40
N PHE A 19 -5.49 -4.76 3.03
CA PHE A 19 -5.76 -6.18 3.27
C PHE A 19 -5.98 -6.96 1.97
N LEU A 20 -6.80 -6.42 1.05
CA LEU A 20 -7.02 -7.02 -0.27
C LEU A 20 -5.72 -7.10 -1.08
N GLY A 21 -4.86 -6.08 -1.02
CA GLY A 21 -3.55 -6.10 -1.67
C GLY A 21 -2.64 -7.22 -1.16
N LEU A 22 -2.62 -7.46 0.16
CA LEU A 22 -1.85 -8.56 0.75
C LEU A 22 -2.42 -9.94 0.39
N LEU A 23 -3.75 -10.09 0.35
CA LEU A 23 -4.39 -11.30 -0.13
C LEU A 23 -4.09 -11.55 -1.61
N TYR A 24 -4.20 -10.52 -2.45
CA TYR A 24 -3.89 -10.58 -3.87
C TYR A 24 -2.46 -11.06 -4.09
N LYS A 25 -1.48 -10.52 -3.35
CA LYS A 25 -0.08 -11.00 -3.37
C LYS A 25 0.05 -12.47 -2.98
N GLY A 26 -0.77 -12.96 -2.05
CA GLY A 26 -0.80 -14.37 -1.65
C GLY A 26 -1.31 -15.27 -2.77
N PHE A 27 -2.37 -14.86 -3.45
CA PHE A 27 -2.90 -15.55 -4.63
C PHE A 27 -1.91 -15.55 -5.78
N ASP A 28 -1.31 -14.40 -6.09
CA ASP A 28 -0.31 -14.25 -7.14
C ASP A 28 0.87 -15.22 -6.94
N ARG A 29 1.45 -15.26 -5.73
CA ARG A 29 2.54 -16.21 -5.40
C ARG A 29 2.11 -17.67 -5.53
N LYS A 30 0.86 -18.01 -5.21
CA LYS A 30 0.34 -19.38 -5.35
C LYS A 30 0.16 -19.75 -6.81
N LEU A 31 -0.38 -18.84 -7.62
CA LEU A 31 -0.59 -19.02 -9.05
C LEU A 31 0.76 -19.18 -9.78
N ALA A 32 1.69 -18.26 -9.53
CA ALA A 32 3.03 -18.31 -10.10
C ALA A 32 3.75 -19.64 -9.77
N ALA A 33 3.63 -20.13 -8.53
CA ALA A 33 4.22 -21.41 -8.14
C ALA A 33 3.58 -22.61 -8.86
N ARG A 34 2.26 -22.60 -9.04
CA ARG A 34 1.55 -23.66 -9.79
C ARG A 34 1.97 -23.68 -11.26
N LEU A 35 2.12 -22.52 -11.88
CA LEU A 35 2.62 -22.40 -13.26
C LEU A 35 4.07 -22.90 -13.39
N GLN A 36 4.85 -22.82 -12.32
CA GLN A 36 6.21 -23.37 -12.23
C GLN A 36 6.26 -24.84 -11.81
N GLY A 37 5.13 -25.54 -11.70
CA GLY A 37 5.08 -26.96 -11.34
C GLY A 37 5.45 -27.27 -9.88
N ARG A 38 5.41 -26.29 -8.97
CA ARG A 38 5.73 -26.47 -7.55
C ARG A 38 4.57 -26.07 -6.63
N ILE A 39 4.57 -26.62 -5.42
CA ILE A 39 3.58 -26.25 -4.40
C ILE A 39 3.95 -24.89 -3.81
N GLY A 40 3.16 -23.87 -4.14
CA GLY A 40 3.36 -22.51 -3.63
C GLY A 40 3.03 -22.34 -2.13
N PRO A 41 3.45 -21.22 -1.53
CA PRO A 41 3.20 -20.91 -0.12
C PRO A 41 1.70 -20.76 0.19
N PRO A 42 1.29 -20.80 1.48
CA PRO A 42 -0.09 -20.52 1.87
C PRO A 42 -0.48 -19.06 1.60
N ILE A 43 -1.76 -18.79 1.35
CA ILE A 43 -2.26 -17.44 1.00
C ILE A 43 -2.02 -16.42 2.14
N ARG A 44 -1.97 -16.89 3.39
CA ARG A 44 -1.70 -16.04 4.57
C ARG A 44 -0.22 -15.63 4.72
N GLN A 45 0.67 -16.21 3.92
CA GLN A 45 2.11 -15.96 4.02
C GLN A 45 2.51 -14.48 3.94
N PRO A 46 1.96 -13.64 3.05
CA PRO A 46 2.32 -12.23 2.98
C PRO A 46 2.05 -11.45 4.27
N LEU A 47 1.02 -11.82 5.04
CA LEU A 47 0.74 -11.21 6.34
C LEU A 47 1.82 -11.56 7.37
N LEU A 48 2.23 -12.84 7.40
CA LEU A 48 3.30 -13.31 8.27
C LEU A 48 4.65 -12.70 7.89
N ASP A 49 4.91 -12.52 6.59
CA ASP A 49 6.12 -11.90 6.08
C ASP A 49 6.21 -10.43 6.55
N VAL A 50 5.12 -9.66 6.49
CA VAL A 50 5.06 -8.28 6.99
C VAL A 50 5.34 -8.25 8.49
N LEU A 51 4.63 -9.06 9.29
CA LEU A 51 4.81 -9.10 10.74
C LEU A 51 6.24 -9.48 11.12
N LYS A 52 6.82 -10.47 10.44
CA LYS A 52 8.21 -10.90 10.63
C LYS A 52 9.20 -9.77 10.36
N LEU A 53 8.99 -8.97 9.32
CA LEU A 53 9.91 -7.88 8.97
C LEU A 53 9.81 -6.70 9.93
N LEU A 54 8.64 -6.42 10.50
CA LEU A 54 8.46 -5.37 11.50
C LEU A 54 9.19 -5.64 12.82
N VAL A 55 9.46 -6.91 13.14
CA VAL A 55 10.21 -7.32 14.33
C VAL A 55 11.72 -7.30 14.10
N LYS A 56 12.18 -7.24 12.85
CA LYS A 56 13.62 -7.27 12.54
C LYS A 56 14.30 -5.94 12.82
N GLU A 57 15.57 -6.03 13.19
CA GLU A 57 16.44 -4.87 13.35
C GLU A 57 16.65 -4.14 12.02
N THR A 58 16.62 -2.81 12.06
CA THR A 58 16.88 -1.96 10.91
C THR A 58 18.38 -1.67 10.81
N ILE A 59 19.03 -2.21 9.79
CA ILE A 59 20.46 -2.00 9.53
C ILE A 59 20.61 -0.84 8.55
N ILE A 60 21.35 0.21 8.95
CA ILE A 60 21.56 1.41 8.13
C ILE A 60 23.01 1.43 7.64
N PRO A 61 23.24 1.56 6.32
CA PRO A 61 24.59 1.64 5.76
C PRO A 61 25.33 2.88 6.26
N ARG A 62 26.66 2.77 6.48
CA ARG A 62 27.50 3.88 6.95
C ARG A 62 27.57 5.06 5.98
N THR A 63 27.40 4.79 4.69
CA THR A 63 27.42 5.80 3.61
C THR A 63 26.07 6.49 3.38
N ALA A 64 24.99 5.99 3.99
CA ALA A 64 23.65 6.54 3.81
C ALA A 64 23.41 7.74 4.72
N ILE A 65 22.61 8.69 4.24
CA ILE A 65 22.09 9.79 5.06
C ILE A 65 21.01 9.21 5.99
N PRO A 66 21.23 9.11 7.33
CA PRO A 66 20.39 8.25 8.18
C PRO A 66 18.94 8.69 8.30
N TRP A 67 18.68 10.00 8.30
CA TRP A 67 17.31 10.52 8.40
C TRP A 67 16.54 10.29 7.10
N LEU A 68 17.18 10.51 5.95
CA LEU A 68 16.55 10.35 4.64
C LEU A 68 16.23 8.87 4.39
N PHE A 69 17.17 7.97 4.69
CA PHE A 69 16.97 6.52 4.56
C PHE A 69 15.78 6.01 5.39
N LYS A 70 15.59 6.54 6.60
CA LYS A 70 14.44 6.21 7.45
C LYS A 70 13.13 6.84 6.97
N ALA A 71 13.20 8.03 6.38
CA ALA A 71 12.03 8.78 5.94
C ALA A 71 11.44 8.26 4.63
N MET A 72 12.24 7.67 3.74
CA MET A 72 11.74 7.26 2.43
C MET A 72 10.63 6.20 2.44
N PRO A 73 10.75 5.08 3.20
CA PRO A 73 9.68 4.08 3.22
C PRO A 73 8.33 4.61 3.74
N PRO A 74 8.27 5.41 4.82
CA PRO A 74 7.04 6.10 5.23
C PRO A 74 6.49 7.05 4.16
N VAL A 75 7.34 7.82 3.49
CA VAL A 75 6.90 8.75 2.42
C VAL A 75 6.25 7.99 1.27
N ALA A 76 6.87 6.89 0.81
CA ALA A 76 6.30 6.02 -0.21
C ALA A 76 4.93 5.47 0.21
N LEU A 77 4.82 4.99 1.45
CA LEU A 77 3.58 4.43 1.98
C LEU A 77 2.47 5.50 2.05
N VAL A 78 2.77 6.68 2.59
CA VAL A 78 1.81 7.78 2.69
C VAL A 78 1.35 8.23 1.31
N ALA A 79 2.26 8.35 0.34
CA ALA A 79 1.91 8.69 -1.03
C ALA A 79 0.97 7.64 -1.65
N SER A 80 1.32 6.35 -1.57
CA SER A 80 0.47 5.27 -2.10
C SER A 80 -0.90 5.18 -1.42
N VAL A 81 -0.96 5.37 -0.11
CA VAL A 81 -2.24 5.38 0.64
C VAL A 81 -3.09 6.60 0.28
N THR A 82 -2.47 7.76 0.06
CA THR A 82 -3.18 8.98 -0.33
C THR A 82 -3.85 8.81 -1.70
N VAL A 83 -3.20 8.13 -2.65
CA VAL A 83 -3.80 7.82 -3.97
C VAL A 83 -5.11 7.06 -3.83
N LEU A 84 -5.23 6.14 -2.87
CA LEU A 84 -6.47 5.36 -2.65
C LEU A 84 -7.66 6.25 -2.25
N LEU A 85 -7.43 7.41 -1.65
CA LEU A 85 -8.50 8.33 -1.23
C LEU A 85 -9.12 9.11 -2.41
N TYR A 86 -8.36 9.29 -3.48
CA TYR A 86 -8.79 9.97 -4.72
C TYR A 86 -9.39 9.01 -5.75
N LEU A 87 -9.20 7.70 -5.58
CA LEU A 87 -9.70 6.71 -6.53
C LEU A 87 -11.15 6.31 -6.20
N PRO A 88 -12.05 6.21 -7.19
CA PRO A 88 -13.39 5.66 -6.96
C PRO A 88 -13.30 4.14 -6.72
N VAL A 89 -13.73 3.68 -5.55
CA VAL A 89 -13.73 2.26 -5.17
C VAL A 89 -15.15 1.71 -5.29
N GLY A 90 -15.49 1.15 -6.46
CA GLY A 90 -16.79 0.52 -6.72
C GLY A 90 -17.97 1.46 -6.46
N PRO A 91 -18.88 1.16 -5.50
CA PRO A 91 -20.04 2.00 -5.20
C PRO A 91 -19.68 3.27 -4.41
N PHE A 92 -18.46 3.39 -3.89
CA PHE A 92 -18.02 4.53 -3.10
C PHE A 92 -17.46 5.62 -4.00
N ARG A 93 -17.99 6.84 -3.85
CA ARG A 93 -17.37 8.04 -4.44
C ARG A 93 -16.00 8.28 -3.81
N PRO A 94 -15.06 8.90 -4.55
CA PRO A 94 -13.78 9.34 -3.97
C PRO A 94 -14.02 10.11 -2.68
N VAL A 95 -13.24 9.79 -1.64
CA VAL A 95 -13.39 10.44 -0.33
C VAL A 95 -12.93 11.89 -0.42
N LEU A 96 -11.86 12.11 -1.18
CA LEU A 96 -11.36 13.42 -1.58
C LEU A 96 -11.68 13.61 -3.05
N SER A 97 -12.40 14.67 -3.38
CA SER A 97 -12.71 15.04 -4.75
C SER A 97 -12.49 16.54 -4.93
N GLY A 98 -11.76 16.93 -5.96
CA GLY A 98 -11.45 18.31 -6.30
C GLY A 98 -11.32 18.54 -7.80
N TYR A 99 -10.83 19.71 -8.17
CA TYR A 99 -10.46 20.03 -9.54
C TYR A 99 -9.02 19.61 -9.79
N GLY A 100 -8.77 18.85 -10.87
CA GLY A 100 -7.41 18.43 -11.25
C GLY A 100 -6.92 17.14 -10.59
N ASP A 101 -7.80 16.33 -10.01
CA ASP A 101 -7.46 15.09 -9.29
C ASP A 101 -6.61 14.11 -10.12
N LEU A 102 -6.81 14.05 -11.44
CA LEU A 102 -6.01 13.20 -12.33
C LEU A 102 -4.53 13.58 -12.31
N VAL A 103 -4.22 14.87 -12.41
CA VAL A 103 -2.83 15.36 -12.39
C VAL A 103 -2.23 15.06 -11.02
N LEU A 104 -2.97 15.33 -9.94
CA LEU A 104 -2.53 15.04 -8.58
C LEU A 104 -2.20 13.55 -8.39
N VAL A 105 -3.07 12.65 -8.83
CA VAL A 105 -2.85 11.20 -8.73
C VAL A 105 -1.59 10.77 -9.49
N LEU A 106 -1.34 11.31 -10.69
CA LEU A 106 -0.14 11.02 -11.46
C LEU A 106 1.14 11.46 -10.72
N TYR A 107 1.14 12.66 -10.14
CA TYR A 107 2.28 13.12 -9.34
C TYR A 107 2.46 12.29 -8.06
N LEU A 108 1.37 11.92 -7.38
CA LEU A 108 1.44 11.07 -6.18
C LEU A 108 1.98 9.67 -6.49
N LEU A 109 1.63 9.10 -7.65
CA LEU A 109 2.17 7.82 -8.11
C LEU A 109 3.65 7.87 -8.52
N ALA A 110 4.19 9.06 -8.82
CA ALA A 110 5.61 9.25 -9.08
C ALA A 110 6.47 9.31 -7.80
N ILE A 111 5.88 9.57 -6.63
CA ILE A 111 6.65 9.68 -5.37
C ILE A 111 7.24 8.32 -4.94
N PRO A 112 6.50 7.20 -4.94
CA PRO A 112 7.03 5.90 -4.54
C PRO A 112 8.17 5.37 -5.41
N SER A 113 8.32 5.84 -6.65
CA SER A 113 9.44 5.42 -7.52
C SER A 113 10.73 6.20 -7.24
N LEU A 114 10.65 7.34 -6.57
CA LEU A 114 11.78 8.15 -6.14
C LEU A 114 12.31 7.76 -4.75
N ALA A 115 11.47 7.05 -3.97
CA ALA A 115 11.71 6.65 -2.59
C ALA A 115 12.35 5.26 -2.50
#